data_AF-A0AAV0E644-F1
#
_entry.id   AF-A0AAV0E644-F1
#
_cell.length_a   1.000
_cell.length_b   1.000
_cell.length_c   1.000
_cell.angle_alpha   90.00
_cell.angle_beta   90.00
_cell.angle_gamma   90.00
#
_symmetry.space_group_name_H-M   'P 1'
#
loop_
_entity.id
_entity.type
_entity.pdbx_description
1 polymer ?
#
loop_
_entity_poly.entity_id
_entity_poly.type
_entity_poly.pdbx_seq_one_letter_code
_entity_poly.pdbx_strand_id
1 'polypeptide(L)'
;MKKALRYSVRGKKSFSVTTDLCLNFQIKGRCDVDQEFQQRESSGAAEFIWDVTNFNKDQDLRIKVGYEAFEKVPYVQIRENNWTLNVDLKGRWNVRYGL
;
A
#
# COMPACT_ATOMS: atom_id res chain seq x y z
N MET A 1 15.27 27.74 15.99
CA MET A 1 14.39 26.58 15.78
C MET A 1 15.14 25.30 16.16
N LYS A 2 14.74 24.60 17.23
CA LYS A 2 15.32 23.28 17.55
C LYS A 2 14.90 22.29 16.47
N LYS A 3 15.85 21.66 15.77
CA LYS A 3 15.56 20.56 14.84
C LYS A 3 15.11 19.35 15.67
N ALA A 4 13.82 19.00 15.60
CA ALA A 4 13.33 17.75 16.19
C ALA A 4 13.73 16.59 15.26
N LEU A 5 14.64 15.73 15.72
CA LEU A 5 15.04 14.55 14.98
C LEU A 5 13.91 13.52 15.00
N ARG A 6 13.62 12.93 13.83
CA ARG A 6 12.63 11.85 13.67
C ARG A 6 13.29 10.68 12.99
N TYR A 7 13.03 9.49 13.51
CA TYR A 7 13.45 8.24 12.92
C TYR A 7 12.21 7.53 12.36
N SER A 8 12.29 7.02 11.14
CA SER A 8 11.22 6.28 10.48
C SER A 8 11.78 4.94 10.01
N VAL A 9 11.22 3.84 10.52
CA VAL A 9 11.54 2.48 10.08
C VAL A 9 10.40 1.97 9.22
N ARG A 10 10.71 1.43 8.05
CA ARG A 10 9.73 0.83 7.14
C ARG A 10 10.16 -0.58 6.74
N GLY A 11 9.24 -1.52 6.88
CA GLY A 11 9.40 -2.90 6.44
C GLY A 11 8.35 -3.27 5.41
N LYS A 12 8.74 -4.06 4.41
CA LYS A 12 7.82 -4.67 3.44
C LYS A 12 8.33 -6.05 3.05
N LYS A 13 7.44 -7.04 3.06
CA LYS A 13 7.71 -8.40 2.59
C LYS A 13 6.59 -8.84 1.65
N SER A 14 6.97 -9.45 0.54
CA SER A 14 6.05 -10.04 -0.43
C SER A 14 6.25 -11.55 -0.50
N PHE A 15 5.16 -12.28 -0.72
CA PHE A 15 5.07 -13.72 -0.87
C PHE A 15 4.22 -14.00 -2.12
N SER A 16 4.73 -14.82 -3.03
CA SER A 16 3.95 -15.25 -4.19
C SER A 16 2.89 -16.25 -3.74
N VAL A 17 1.64 -16.00 -4.12
CA VAL A 17 0.51 -16.89 -3.83
C VAL A 17 0.34 -17.92 -4.95
N THR A 18 0.62 -17.50 -6.18
CA THR A 18 0.55 -18.33 -7.39
C THR A 18 1.93 -18.54 -8.01
N THR A 19 2.08 -19.63 -8.76
CA THR A 19 3.33 -19.99 -9.47
C THR A 19 3.64 -19.05 -10.63
N ASP A 20 2.62 -18.43 -11.22
CA ASP A 20 2.74 -17.45 -12.30
C ASP A 20 3.09 -16.03 -11.81
N LEU A 21 3.25 -15.85 -10.49
CA LEU A 21 3.59 -14.58 -9.83
C LEU A 21 2.56 -13.45 -10.02
N CYS A 22 1.39 -13.74 -10.62
CA CYS A 22 0.34 -12.75 -10.85
C CYS A 22 -0.37 -12.35 -9.55
N LEU A 23 -0.50 -13.27 -8.60
CA LEU A 23 -1.11 -13.01 -7.29
C LEU A 23 -0.06 -13.04 -6.19
N ASN A 24 0.08 -11.92 -5.48
CA ASN A 24 1.05 -11.72 -4.42
C ASN A 24 0.36 -11.32 -3.12
N PHE A 25 0.83 -11.87 -2.01
CA PHE A 25 0.49 -11.42 -0.67
C PHE A 25 1.63 -10.58 -0.11
N GLN A 26 1.32 -9.42 0.45
CA GLN A 26 2.31 -8.47 0.92
C GLN A 26 1.95 -7.98 2.31
N ILE A 27 2.93 -7.98 3.22
CA ILE A 27 2.84 -7.34 4.52
C ILE A 27 3.75 -6.11 4.48
N LYS A 28 3.24 -4.96 4.93
CA LYS A 28 4.01 -3.73 5.10
C LYS A 28 3.77 -3.13 6.49
N GLY A 29 4.79 -2.49 7.03
CA GLY A 29 4.71 -1.77 8.30
C GLY A 29 5.61 -0.54 8.29
N ARG A 30 5.24 0.47 9.07
CA ARG A 30 6.03 1.66 9.35
C ARG A 30 5.89 2.02 10.82
N CYS A 31 7.00 2.44 11.43
CA CYS A 31 7.03 2.98 12.78
C CYS A 31 7.89 4.25 12.77
N ASP A 32 7.30 5.36 13.21
CA ASP A 32 7.96 6.65 13.38
C ASP A 32 8.14 6.94 14.86
N VAL A 33 9.39 7.20 15.25
CA VAL A 33 9.78 7.55 16.62
C VAL A 33 10.51 8.89 16.63
N ASP A 34 10.42 9.63 17.72
CA ASP A 34 11.19 10.86 17.90
C ASP A 34 12.57 10.61 18.53
N GLN A 35 13.27 11.71 18.84
CA GLN A 35 14.61 11.68 19.41
C GLN A 35 14.67 10.99 20.78
N GLU A 36 13.55 10.93 21.52
CA GLU A 36 13.44 10.22 22.80
C GLU A 36 12.98 8.76 22.59
N PHE A 37 12.95 8.30 21.34
CA PHE A 37 12.42 7.00 20.93
C PHE A 37 10.95 6.80 21.32
N GLN A 38 10.20 7.89 21.54
CA GLN A 38 8.76 7.80 21.76
C GLN A 38 8.06 7.58 20.43
N GLN A 39 7.23 6.53 20.37
CA GLN A 39 6.45 6.19 19.19
C GLN A 39 5.39 7.25 18.94
N ARG A 40 5.39 7.83 17.73
CA ARG A 40 4.40 8.84 17.32
C ARG A 40 3.36 8.28 16.38
N GLU A 41 3.79 7.53 15.37
CA GLU A 41 2.92 7.03 14.33
C GLU A 41 3.34 5.62 13.93
N SER A 42 2.38 4.71 13.89
CA SER A 42 2.60 3.36 13.38
C SER A 42 1.49 3.02 12.41
N SER A 43 1.86 2.35 11.33
CA SER A 43 0.92 1.82 10.35
C SER A 43 1.37 0.44 9.92
N GLY A 44 0.41 -0.37 9.48
CA GLY A 44 0.64 -1.74 9.11
C GLY A 44 -0.51 -2.25 8.28
N ALA A 45 -0.19 -2.92 7.17
CA ALA A 45 -1.22 -3.50 6.33
C ALA A 45 -0.79 -4.82 5.73
N ALA A 46 -1.79 -5.67 5.50
CA ALA A 46 -1.70 -6.84 4.67
C ALA A 46 -2.43 -6.55 3.34
N GLU A 47 -1.84 -6.95 2.22
CA GLU A 47 -2.35 -6.66 0.87
C GLU A 47 -2.29 -7.91 0.00
N PHE A 48 -3.37 -8.23 -0.69
CA PHE A 48 -3.31 -9.05 -1.90
C PHE A 48 -3.17 -8.13 -3.10
N ILE A 49 -2.27 -8.47 -4.01
CA ILE A 49 -1.98 -7.74 -5.24
C ILE A 49 -2.12 -8.72 -6.40
N TRP A 50 -3.04 -8.42 -7.30
CA TRP A 50 -3.25 -9.14 -8.53
C TRP A 50 -2.82 -8.28 -9.71
N ASP A 51 -1.78 -8.72 -10.39
CA ASP A 51 -1.29 -8.16 -11.64
C ASP A 51 -1.90 -8.94 -12.81
N VAL A 52 -2.66 -8.24 -13.66
CA VAL A 52 -3.24 -8.75 -14.90
C VAL A 52 -2.57 -8.00 -16.06
N THR A 53 -1.66 -8.69 -16.74
CA THR A 53 -0.99 -8.15 -17.93
C THR A 53 -1.86 -8.34 -19.16
N ASN A 54 -1.78 -7.41 -20.12
CA ASN A 54 -2.55 -7.46 -21.37
C ASN A 54 -4.07 -7.65 -21.16
N PHE A 55 -4.66 -6.98 -20.16
CA PHE A 55 -6.12 -6.98 -19.96
C PHE A 55 -6.85 -6.47 -21.21
N ASN A 56 -6.21 -5.52 -21.90
CA ASN A 56 -6.52 -5.07 -23.24
C ASN A 56 -5.21 -4.80 -23.98
N LYS A 57 -5.27 -4.49 -25.28
CA LYS A 57 -4.05 -4.20 -26.07
C LYS A 57 -3.26 -3.06 -25.42
N ASP A 58 -2.02 -3.35 -25.01
CA ASP A 58 -1.12 -2.41 -24.32
C ASP A 58 -1.68 -1.83 -23.00
N GLN A 59 -2.56 -2.59 -22.31
CA GLN A 59 -3.12 -2.20 -21.01
C GLN A 59 -2.80 -3.23 -19.92
N ASP A 60 -2.14 -2.75 -18.87
CA ASP A 60 -1.87 -3.52 -17.65
C ASP A 60 -2.78 -3.05 -16.51
N LEU A 61 -3.42 -4.02 -15.85
CA LEU A 61 -4.31 -3.80 -14.73
C LEU A 61 -3.69 -4.38 -13.45
N ARG A 62 -3.65 -3.59 -12.39
CA ARG A 62 -3.30 -4.03 -11.05
C ARG A 62 -4.46 -3.78 -10.11
N ILE A 63 -4.98 -4.85 -9.53
CA ILE A 63 -5.98 -4.80 -8.46
C ILE A 63 -5.28 -5.11 -7.15
N LYS A 64 -5.51 -4.29 -6.14
CA LYS A 64 -5.00 -4.51 -4.80
C LYS A 64 -6.13 -4.40 -3.80
N VAL A 65 -6.24 -5.41 -2.95
CA VAL A 65 -7.14 -5.42 -1.80
C VAL A 65 -6.28 -5.48 -0.56
N GLY A 66 -6.42 -4.51 0.33
CA GLY A 66 -5.61 -4.42 1.54
C GLY A 66 -6.45 -4.17 2.79
N TYR A 67 -5.84 -4.44 3.93
CA TYR A 67 -6.40 -4.17 5.24
C TYR A 67 -5.36 -3.46 6.11
N GLU A 68 -5.65 -2.24 6.52
CA GLU A 68 -4.83 -1.48 7.46
C GLU A 68 -5.19 -1.89 8.90
N ALA A 69 -4.22 -2.43 9.63
CA ALA A 69 -4.42 -3.12 10.90
C ALA A 69 -4.58 -2.17 12.11
N PHE A 70 -4.06 -0.96 12.04
CA PHE A 70 -4.10 0.02 13.13
C PHE A 70 -5.43 0.78 13.15
N GLU A 71 -5.87 1.22 11.98
CA GLU A 71 -7.15 1.85 11.75
C GLU A 71 -8.30 0.84 11.57
N LYS A 72 -7.98 -0.43 11.32
CA LYS A 72 -8.93 -1.52 11.07
C LYS A 72 -9.82 -1.27 9.85
N VAL A 73 -9.21 -0.81 8.76
CA VAL A 73 -9.92 -0.39 7.55
C VAL A 73 -9.45 -1.19 6.34
N PRO A 74 -10.34 -1.92 5.65
CA PRO A 74 -10.03 -2.45 4.35
C PRO A 74 -10.08 -1.36 3.28
N TYR A 75 -9.23 -1.50 2.27
CA TYR A 75 -9.11 -0.59 1.15
C TYR A 75 -8.90 -1.35 -0.15
N VAL A 76 -9.28 -0.72 -1.25
CA VAL A 76 -9.08 -1.22 -2.60
C VAL A 76 -8.31 -0.18 -3.39
N GLN A 77 -7.40 -0.67 -4.23
CA GLN A 77 -6.69 0.14 -5.20
C GLN A 77 -6.78 -0.53 -6.57
N ILE A 78 -7.17 0.26 -7.57
CA ILE A 78 -7.16 -0.14 -8.97
C ILE A 78 -6.17 0.77 -9.67
N ARG A 79 -5.19 0.18 -10.35
CA ARG A 79 -4.27 0.89 -11.20
C ARG A 79 -4.37 0.33 -12.61
N GLU A 80 -4.60 1.19 -13.56
CA GLU A 80 -4.53 0.86 -14.99
C GLU A 80 -3.56 1.84 -15.64
N ASN A 81 -2.53 1.30 -16.28
CA ASN A 81 -1.46 2.08 -16.92
C ASN A 81 -0.94 3.21 -15.98
N ASN A 82 -1.32 4.45 -16.30
CA ASN A 82 -0.85 5.68 -15.65
C ASN A 82 -1.79 6.25 -14.60
N TRP A 83 -2.99 5.69 -14.38
CA TRP A 83 -3.91 6.18 -13.36
C TRP A 83 -4.10 5.18 -12.23
N THR A 84 -4.41 5.70 -11.03
CA THR A 84 -4.67 4.89 -9.84
C THR A 84 -5.83 5.46 -9.06
N LEU A 85 -6.85 4.64 -8.82
CA LEU A 85 -7.94 4.90 -7.89
C LEU A 85 -7.64 4.20 -6.56
N ASN A 86 -7.79 4.93 -5.46
CA ASN A 86 -7.77 4.38 -4.10
C ASN A 86 -9.11 4.68 -3.43
N VAL A 87 -9.65 3.69 -2.70
CA VAL A 87 -10.88 3.82 -1.92
C VAL A 87 -10.79 2.97 -0.66
N ASP A 88 -11.40 3.43 0.43
CA ASP A 88 -11.49 2.66 1.68
C ASP A 88 -12.89 2.71 2.31
N LEU A 89 -13.14 1.84 3.29
CA LEU A 89 -14.44 1.78 3.99
C LEU A 89 -14.69 2.94 4.97
N LYS A 90 -13.75 3.87 5.14
CA LYS A 90 -14.01 5.15 5.82
C LYS A 90 -14.54 6.21 4.85
N GLY A 91 -14.73 5.88 3.57
CA GLY A 91 -15.17 6.81 2.55
C GLY A 91 -14.06 7.71 2.03
N ARG A 92 -12.80 7.45 2.37
CA ARG A 92 -11.66 8.19 1.82
C ARG A 92 -11.37 7.64 0.43
N TRP A 93 -11.28 8.52 -0.57
CA TRP A 93 -10.93 8.14 -1.92
C TRP A 93 -10.04 9.19 -2.59
N ASN A 94 -9.25 8.75 -3.57
CA ASN A 94 -8.49 9.66 -4.44
C ASN A 94 -8.19 9.00 -5.79
N VAL A 95 -7.99 9.84 -6.81
CA VAL A 95 -7.46 9.46 -8.11
C VAL A 95 -6.12 10.14 -8.31
N ARG A 96 -5.14 9.39 -8.82
CA ARG A 96 -3.80 9.90 -9.17
C ARG A 96 -3.51 9.56 -10.62
N TYR A 97 -2.95 10.52 -11.35
CA TYR A 97 -2.49 10.34 -12.73
C TYR A 97 -0.98 10.59 -12.79
N GLY A 98 -0.23 9.67 -13.40
CA GLY A 98 1.18 9.86 -13.74
C GLY A 98 1.28 10.47 -15.14
N LEU A 99 1.82 11.69 -15.22
CA LEU A 99 2.16 12.36 -16.48
C LEU A 99 3.45 11.76 -17.07
#